data_AF-A0A7S3RC40-F1
#
_entry.id   AF-A0A7S3RC40-F1
#
_cell.length_a   1.000
_cell.length_b   1.000
_cell.length_c   1.000
_cell.angle_alpha   90.00
_cell.angle_beta   90.00
_cell.angle_gamma   90.00
#
_symmetry.space_group_name_H-M   'P 1'
#
loop_
_entity.id
_entity.type
_entity.pdbx_description
1 polymer ?
#
loop_
_entity_poly.entity_id
_entity_poly.type
_entity_poly.pdbx_seq_one_letter_code
_entity_poly.pdbx_strand_id
1 'polypeptide(L)'
;GREGASRSRGLWSLSLSARMLLSACSRLSPFVRGLSSRSGLPYRIRVPLSKLQEKKAHHPKGEVRLPALGDGEQLESMGSAPDYVRLALTSRVYDMVSESPLQYAPGLSHRLSAHVHIKREDLLPAFSYKVRGAFNVLDSIRREGASSVVTYSVGGQGLAVATAAAALGMKATVVLPERTPRQRRSQIERAGATVVIHGSGLEDAKREAQRLARESEGENIFVHLHDDVRVIAGNATVGLEIVRQHSAVLDEGVSKLKKRKVADGVKPEAQRGAAQALASQTIDAIFICTGGGSLIAGVAAAVKQLMPNCKVIGVEQEDHNLLERSLLSGHRPKLAEPSHFVDGAAVQQLGSEVFRLCDDLVDDVVTVSTDEICAAVRDCFEDTRAMLEPAG
;
A
#
# COMPACT_ATOMS: atom_id res chain seq x y z
N GLY A 1 -24.79 -67.12 -33.01
CA GLY A 1 -24.09 -67.83 -31.92
C GLY A 1 -23.93 -66.86 -30.77
N ARG A 2 -24.55 -67.14 -29.62
CA ARG A 2 -23.92 -67.61 -28.35
C ARG A 2 -22.97 -66.56 -27.74
N GLU A 3 -23.35 -65.92 -26.63
CA GLU A 3 -22.90 -66.24 -25.23
C GLU A 3 -21.37 -66.12 -25.08
N GLY A 4 -20.74 -65.52 -24.06
CA GLY A 4 -21.08 -65.10 -22.71
C GLY A 4 -19.77 -65.09 -21.88
N ALA A 5 -19.71 -64.25 -20.84
CA ALA A 5 -18.90 -64.37 -19.60
C ALA A 5 -17.35 -64.60 -19.61
N SER A 6 -16.62 -63.69 -18.95
CA SER A 6 -15.82 -63.91 -17.69
C SER A 6 -14.67 -62.89 -17.57
N ARG A 7 -14.67 -62.00 -16.57
CA ARG A 7 -13.88 -62.04 -15.31
C ARG A 7 -12.47 -62.65 -15.42
N SER A 8 -11.43 -61.81 -15.31
CA SER A 8 -10.63 -61.62 -14.07
C SER A 8 -9.14 -61.29 -14.29
N ARG A 9 -8.65 -60.35 -13.46
CA ARG A 9 -7.29 -60.21 -12.87
C ARG A 9 -6.09 -59.95 -13.78
N GLY A 10 -5.40 -58.83 -13.50
CA GLY A 10 -4.01 -58.61 -13.90
C GLY A 10 -3.54 -57.19 -13.60
N LEU A 11 -3.23 -56.90 -12.32
CA LEU A 11 -2.37 -55.78 -11.96
C LEU A 11 -0.98 -55.94 -12.63
N TRP A 12 -0.22 -54.82 -12.66
CA TRP A 12 1.23 -54.69 -12.83
C TRP A 12 1.76 -54.32 -14.23
N SER A 13 1.92 -53.02 -14.48
CA SER A 13 3.14 -52.44 -15.09
C SER A 13 3.16 -50.90 -14.97
N LEU A 14 3.28 -50.39 -13.74
CA LEU A 14 3.80 -49.02 -13.55
C LEU A 14 5.28 -49.02 -13.92
N SER A 15 5.64 -48.11 -14.83
CA SER A 15 6.97 -47.94 -15.39
C SER A 15 8.03 -47.68 -14.33
N LEU A 16 9.27 -48.05 -14.66
CA LEU A 16 10.47 -48.01 -13.83
C LEU A 16 10.76 -46.62 -13.21
N SER A 17 10.16 -45.54 -13.70
CA SER A 17 10.29 -44.18 -13.20
C SER A 17 9.55 -43.92 -11.87
N ALA A 18 8.54 -44.72 -11.53
CA ALA A 18 7.78 -44.56 -10.28
C ALA A 18 8.48 -45.19 -9.06
N ARG A 19 9.44 -46.10 -9.26
CA ARG A 19 10.16 -46.77 -8.15
C ARG A 19 11.39 -46.02 -7.64
N MET A 20 11.96 -45.10 -8.42
CA MET A 20 13.07 -44.26 -7.94
C MET A 20 12.60 -43.12 -7.02
N LEU A 21 11.38 -42.61 -7.20
CA LEU A 21 10.83 -41.52 -6.36
C LEU A 21 10.39 -41.98 -4.96
N LEU A 22 10.04 -43.26 -4.79
CA LEU A 22 9.61 -43.81 -3.49
C LEU A 22 10.76 -44.32 -2.60
N SER A 23 11.96 -44.49 -3.15
CA SER A 23 13.15 -44.91 -2.38
C SER A 23 13.89 -43.74 -1.72
N ALA A 24 13.71 -42.51 -2.21
CA ALA A 24 14.34 -41.31 -1.64
C ALA A 24 13.62 -40.74 -0.41
N CYS A 25 12.39 -41.18 -0.12
CA CYS A 25 11.58 -40.66 1.00
C CYS A 25 11.78 -41.39 2.35
N SER A 26 12.67 -42.38 2.45
CA SER A 26 12.85 -43.17 3.69
C SER A 26 14.11 -42.83 4.51
N ARG A 27 14.81 -41.73 4.21
CA ARG A 27 15.95 -41.25 5.00
C ARG A 27 15.85 -39.76 5.39
N LEU A 28 14.75 -39.39 6.03
CA LEU A 28 14.69 -38.18 6.84
C LEU A 28 14.23 -38.53 8.26
N SER A 29 14.98 -37.99 9.21
CA SER A 29 15.01 -38.30 10.64
C SER A 29 13.69 -38.06 11.39
N PRO A 30 13.51 -38.66 12.58
CA PRO A 30 12.33 -38.44 13.42
C PRO A 30 12.46 -37.11 14.16
N PHE A 31 12.21 -35.99 13.48
CA PHE A 31 12.06 -34.68 14.14
C PHE A 31 10.84 -33.88 13.65
N VAL A 32 10.00 -34.48 12.81
CA VAL A 32 8.78 -33.85 12.26
C VAL A 32 7.56 -34.68 12.66
N ARG A 33 7.31 -34.80 13.96
CA ARG A 33 6.00 -35.23 14.50
C ARG A 33 5.69 -34.42 15.74
N GLY A 34 5.05 -33.27 15.51
CA GLY A 34 4.53 -32.44 16.60
C GLY A 34 4.57 -30.97 16.26
N LEU A 35 3.80 -30.54 15.25
CA LEU A 35 3.43 -29.14 15.02
C LEU A 35 2.27 -29.12 14.01
N SER A 36 1.08 -29.57 14.45
CA SER A 36 -0.17 -29.24 13.75
C SER A 36 -0.56 -27.82 14.16
N SER A 37 -0.39 -26.84 13.28
CA SER A 37 -0.97 -25.51 13.47
C SER A 37 -2.47 -25.57 13.19
N ARG A 38 -3.29 -25.02 14.10
CA ARG A 38 -4.76 -24.96 13.99
C ARG A 38 -5.26 -23.91 12.98
N SER A 39 -4.39 -23.22 12.25
CA SER A 39 -4.80 -22.06 11.43
C SER A 39 -4.90 -22.33 9.91
N GLY A 40 -4.47 -23.49 9.39
CA GLY A 40 -4.67 -23.85 7.97
C GLY A 40 -4.04 -22.91 6.93
N LEU A 41 -3.33 -21.86 7.34
CA LEU A 41 -2.66 -20.91 6.46
C LEU A 41 -1.20 -21.35 6.23
N PRO A 42 -0.70 -21.31 4.98
CA PRO A 42 0.66 -21.76 4.64
C PRO A 42 1.78 -20.78 5.02
N TYR A 43 1.46 -19.61 5.58
CA TYR A 43 2.44 -18.58 5.96
C TYR A 43 2.39 -18.25 7.45
N ARG A 44 3.55 -17.87 8.00
CA ARG A 44 3.77 -17.59 9.42
C ARG A 44 3.75 -16.08 9.60
N ILE A 45 2.66 -15.53 10.14
CA ILE A 45 2.63 -14.12 10.60
C ILE A 45 3.70 -14.02 11.71
N ARG A 46 4.84 -13.40 11.42
CA ARG A 46 6.03 -13.45 12.30
C ARG A 46 5.96 -12.54 13.53
N VAL A 47 4.94 -11.70 13.65
CA VAL A 47 4.57 -11.07 14.91
C VAL A 47 3.07 -11.28 15.12
N PRO A 48 2.63 -11.99 16.17
CA PRO A 48 1.21 -12.07 16.43
C PRO A 48 0.72 -10.65 16.72
N LEU A 49 -0.39 -10.29 16.06
CA LEU A 49 -1.33 -9.21 16.36
C LEU A 49 -1.38 -8.84 17.87
N SER A 50 -1.19 -9.85 18.74
CA SER A 50 -1.14 -9.72 20.20
C SER A 50 -0.11 -8.72 20.73
N LYS A 51 1.11 -8.57 20.18
CA LYS A 51 2.12 -7.68 20.82
C LYS A 51 1.80 -6.19 20.70
N LEU A 52 1.36 -5.74 19.52
CA LEU A 52 0.92 -4.36 19.32
C LEU A 52 -0.42 -4.12 20.03
N GLN A 53 -1.34 -5.09 20.00
CA GLN A 53 -2.59 -5.01 20.74
C GLN A 53 -2.39 -5.00 22.26
N GLU A 54 -1.46 -5.80 22.79
CA GLU A 54 -1.08 -5.82 24.20
C GLU A 54 -0.51 -4.46 24.60
N LYS A 55 0.43 -3.88 23.82
CA LYS A 55 0.94 -2.54 24.09
C LYS A 55 -0.19 -1.49 24.12
N LYS A 56 -1.10 -1.53 23.15
CA LYS A 56 -2.27 -0.63 23.12
C LYS A 56 -3.27 -0.87 24.26
N ALA A 57 -3.39 -2.10 24.75
CA ALA A 57 -4.22 -2.41 25.91
C ALA A 57 -3.59 -1.88 27.22
N HIS A 58 -2.26 -1.88 27.32
CA HIS A 58 -1.53 -1.35 28.48
C HIS A 58 -1.39 0.18 28.48
N HIS A 59 -1.52 0.82 27.31
CA HIS A 59 -1.69 2.27 27.16
C HIS A 59 -3.09 2.60 26.65
N PRO A 60 -4.11 2.64 27.53
CA PRO A 60 -5.45 3.04 27.12
C PRO A 60 -5.38 4.46 26.56
N LYS A 61 -5.63 4.58 25.25
CA LYS A 61 -5.71 5.89 24.60
C LYS A 61 -6.83 6.67 25.26
N GLY A 62 -6.53 7.90 25.68
CA GLY A 62 -7.58 8.90 25.88
C GLY A 62 -8.45 8.95 24.63
N GLU A 63 -9.76 9.19 24.82
CA GLU A 63 -10.75 9.24 23.75
C GLU A 63 -10.18 9.97 22.51
N VAL A 64 -9.96 9.23 21.41
CA VAL A 64 -9.37 9.78 20.19
C VAL A 64 -10.38 10.77 19.61
N ARG A 65 -10.24 12.05 19.95
CA ARG A 65 -11.01 13.13 19.35
C ARG A 65 -10.49 13.37 17.94
N LEU A 66 -11.01 12.59 17.00
CA LEU A 66 -10.97 12.98 15.59
C LEU A 66 -11.77 14.28 15.47
N PRO A 67 -11.24 15.32 14.81
CA PRO A 67 -12.00 16.54 14.60
C PRO A 67 -13.32 16.17 13.91
N ALA A 68 -14.45 16.67 14.45
CA ALA A 68 -15.73 16.52 13.78
C ALA A 68 -15.62 17.15 12.38
N LEU A 69 -16.30 16.56 11.39
CA LEU A 69 -16.45 17.15 10.06
C LEU A 69 -17.11 18.53 10.21
N GLY A 70 -16.28 19.55 10.39
CA GLY A 70 -16.72 20.92 10.65
C GLY A 70 -17.37 21.53 9.41
N ASP A 71 -18.25 22.46 9.66
CA ASP A 71 -18.93 23.37 8.74
C ASP A 71 -17.95 24.36 8.09
N GLY A 72 -17.02 23.83 7.28
CA GLY A 72 -16.36 24.53 6.16
C GLY A 72 -15.41 25.71 6.46
N GLU A 73 -15.51 26.41 7.60
CA GLU A 73 -14.88 27.72 7.78
C GLU A 73 -13.66 27.74 8.71
N GLN A 74 -13.48 26.74 9.58
CA GLN A 74 -12.34 26.75 10.51
C GLN A 74 -11.12 26.07 9.88
N LEU A 75 -10.43 26.76 8.97
CA LEU A 75 -9.00 26.50 8.78
C LEU A 75 -8.32 27.01 10.06
N GLU A 76 -7.60 26.13 10.75
CA GLU A 76 -6.69 26.47 11.84
C GLU A 76 -7.36 26.93 13.15
N SER A 77 -7.64 25.96 14.03
CA SER A 77 -7.30 26.22 15.44
C SER A 77 -5.83 25.86 15.58
N MET A 78 -4.97 26.82 15.95
CA MET A 78 -3.53 26.61 16.19
C MET A 78 -3.20 25.65 17.36
N GLY A 79 -4.14 24.78 17.75
CA GLY A 79 -4.02 23.78 18.80
C GLY A 79 -4.72 22.44 18.52
N SER A 80 -5.39 22.24 17.37
CA SER A 80 -5.97 20.94 16.99
C SER A 80 -5.18 20.26 15.88
N ALA A 81 -5.00 18.94 15.97
CA ALA A 81 -4.33 18.14 14.93
C ALA A 81 -4.97 18.36 13.54
N PRO A 82 -4.20 18.20 12.43
CA PRO A 82 -4.72 18.40 11.07
C PRO A 82 -5.91 17.47 10.76
N ASP A 83 -6.96 18.03 10.15
CA ASP A 83 -8.08 17.23 9.62
C ASP A 83 -7.75 16.72 8.21
N TYR A 84 -7.24 15.49 8.16
CA TYR A 84 -6.84 14.85 6.91
C TYR A 84 -8.00 14.53 5.97
N VAL A 85 -9.22 14.31 6.47
CA VAL A 85 -10.37 14.06 5.59
C VAL A 85 -10.75 15.34 4.87
N ARG A 86 -10.86 16.46 5.59
CA ARG A 86 -11.12 17.75 4.97
C ARG A 86 -10.01 18.14 3.98
N LEU A 87 -8.74 18.01 4.38
CA LEU A 87 -7.61 18.32 3.50
C LEU A 87 -7.63 17.47 2.23
N ALA A 88 -7.93 16.17 2.34
CA ALA A 88 -8.05 15.26 1.20
C ALA A 88 -9.24 15.64 0.29
N LEU A 89 -10.39 15.99 0.86
CA LEU A 89 -11.58 16.42 0.09
C LEU A 89 -11.35 17.75 -0.65
N THR A 90 -10.56 18.65 -0.09
CA THR A 90 -10.18 19.93 -0.73
C THR A 90 -8.97 19.83 -1.66
N SER A 91 -8.35 18.65 -1.74
CA SER A 91 -7.18 18.42 -2.58
C SER A 91 -7.55 18.44 -4.06
N ARG A 92 -6.65 18.97 -4.89
CA ARG A 92 -6.79 18.98 -6.35
C ARG A 92 -6.07 17.85 -7.06
N VAL A 93 -5.70 16.78 -6.36
CA VAL A 93 -5.01 15.63 -6.98
C VAL A 93 -5.71 15.13 -8.25
N TYR A 94 -7.05 15.24 -8.32
CA TYR A 94 -7.84 14.82 -9.47
C TYR A 94 -7.67 15.65 -10.74
N ASP A 95 -7.01 16.81 -10.68
CA ASP A 95 -6.60 17.55 -11.86
C ASP A 95 -5.46 16.82 -12.62
N MET A 96 -4.73 15.95 -11.92
CA MET A 96 -3.62 15.16 -12.47
C MET A 96 -3.93 13.67 -12.56
N VAL A 97 -4.64 13.11 -11.58
CA VAL A 97 -4.91 11.67 -11.51
C VAL A 97 -6.38 11.36 -11.70
N SER A 98 -6.67 10.26 -12.38
CA SER A 98 -7.99 9.64 -12.30
C SER A 98 -8.10 8.79 -11.02
N GLU A 99 -9.32 8.53 -10.59
CA GLU A 99 -9.58 7.51 -9.57
C GLU A 99 -9.06 6.16 -10.04
N SER A 100 -8.15 5.56 -9.28
CA SER A 100 -7.57 4.27 -9.65
C SER A 100 -8.55 3.12 -9.37
N PRO A 101 -8.54 2.03 -10.16
CA PRO A 101 -9.44 0.90 -9.93
C PRO A 101 -9.23 0.20 -8.58
N LEU A 102 -10.32 -0.16 -7.90
CA LEU A 102 -10.32 -1.20 -6.85
C LEU A 102 -10.72 -2.52 -7.50
N GLN A 103 -9.72 -3.28 -7.94
CA GLN A 103 -9.91 -4.46 -8.79
C GLN A 103 -10.08 -5.73 -7.95
N TYR A 104 -11.15 -6.48 -8.17
CA TYR A 104 -11.33 -7.81 -7.59
C TYR A 104 -10.29 -8.80 -8.15
N ALA A 105 -9.61 -9.54 -7.26
CA ALA A 105 -8.57 -10.50 -7.60
C ALA A 105 -9.12 -11.94 -7.47
N PRO A 106 -9.61 -12.57 -8.54
CA PRO A 106 -10.40 -13.81 -8.45
C PRO A 106 -9.59 -15.02 -7.98
N GLY A 107 -8.34 -15.18 -8.45
CA GLY A 107 -7.44 -16.27 -8.09
C GLY A 107 -7.03 -16.20 -6.63
N LEU A 108 -6.59 -15.02 -6.17
CA LEU A 108 -6.31 -14.76 -4.75
C LEU A 108 -7.53 -14.98 -3.88
N SER A 109 -8.69 -14.48 -4.30
CA SER A 109 -9.93 -14.60 -3.54
C SER A 109 -10.36 -16.05 -3.36
N HIS A 110 -10.29 -16.83 -4.44
CA HIS A 110 -10.57 -18.27 -4.39
C HIS A 110 -9.58 -19.01 -3.50
N ARG A 111 -8.28 -18.70 -3.63
CA ARG A 111 -7.21 -19.37 -2.86
C ARG A 111 -7.28 -19.07 -1.37
N LEU A 112 -7.65 -17.85 -0.98
CA LEU A 112 -7.71 -17.40 0.41
C LEU A 112 -9.11 -17.54 1.04
N SER A 113 -10.12 -17.93 0.26
CA SER A 113 -11.52 -17.95 0.71
C SER A 113 -11.96 -16.61 1.31
N ALA A 114 -11.53 -15.51 0.68
CA ALA A 114 -11.79 -14.14 1.11
C ALA A 114 -12.03 -13.23 -0.12
N HIS A 115 -12.73 -12.10 0.03
CA HIS A 115 -12.94 -11.15 -1.05
C HIS A 115 -11.74 -10.19 -1.18
N VAL A 116 -10.74 -10.60 -1.95
CA VAL A 116 -9.50 -9.84 -2.13
C VAL A 116 -9.66 -8.83 -3.26
N HIS A 117 -9.35 -7.58 -2.96
CA HIS A 117 -9.32 -6.48 -3.92
C HIS A 117 -7.95 -5.81 -3.91
N ILE A 118 -7.49 -5.34 -5.07
CA ILE A 118 -6.22 -4.67 -5.28
C ILE A 118 -6.51 -3.23 -5.73
N LYS A 119 -6.04 -2.25 -4.95
CA LYS A 119 -6.14 -0.83 -5.33
C LYS A 119 -5.00 -0.48 -6.28
N ARG A 120 -5.33 -0.28 -7.56
CA ARG A 120 -4.39 -0.21 -8.70
C ARG A 120 -3.70 1.14 -8.86
N GLU A 121 -3.00 1.59 -7.83
CA GLU A 121 -2.21 2.84 -7.85
C GLU A 121 -1.00 2.79 -8.81
N ASP A 122 -0.62 1.59 -9.26
CA ASP A 122 0.40 1.37 -10.29
C ASP A 122 -0.02 1.90 -11.68
N LEU A 123 -1.33 2.12 -11.90
CA LEU A 123 -1.86 2.66 -13.15
C LEU A 123 -1.81 4.18 -13.24
N LEU A 124 -1.43 4.86 -12.15
CA LEU A 124 -1.34 6.32 -12.13
C LEU A 124 -0.13 6.84 -12.92
N PRO A 125 -0.12 8.13 -13.29
CA PRO A 125 1.10 8.77 -13.79
C PRO A 125 2.26 8.55 -12.81
N ALA A 126 3.48 8.35 -13.34
CA ALA A 126 4.65 7.92 -12.57
C ALA A 126 4.54 6.51 -11.92
N PHE A 127 3.54 5.70 -12.33
CA PHE A 127 3.35 4.28 -11.97
C PHE A 127 3.28 4.01 -10.45
N SER A 128 2.87 4.99 -9.65
CA SER A 128 2.72 4.82 -8.20
C SER A 128 1.86 5.90 -7.56
N TYR A 129 1.36 5.62 -6.34
CA TYR A 129 0.60 6.57 -5.52
C TYR A 129 1.35 7.87 -5.19
N LYS A 130 2.69 7.87 -5.27
CA LYS A 130 3.55 8.99 -4.83
C LYS A 130 3.22 10.29 -5.57
N VAL A 131 2.64 10.18 -6.76
CA VAL A 131 2.17 11.31 -7.56
C VAL A 131 1.10 12.14 -6.85
N ARG A 132 0.24 11.53 -6.02
CA ARG A 132 -0.83 12.23 -5.29
C ARG A 132 -0.25 13.20 -4.26
N GLY A 133 0.60 12.68 -3.38
CA GLY A 133 1.30 13.50 -2.40
C GLY A 133 2.21 14.55 -3.06
N ALA A 134 2.92 14.19 -4.13
CA ALA A 134 3.75 15.13 -4.89
C ALA A 134 2.92 16.29 -5.45
N PHE A 135 1.85 15.99 -6.18
CA PHE A 135 1.00 17.01 -6.78
C PHE A 135 0.36 17.93 -5.73
N ASN A 136 -0.12 17.37 -4.61
CA ASN A 136 -0.76 18.17 -3.57
C ASN A 136 0.20 19.17 -2.91
N VAL A 137 1.46 18.78 -2.68
CA VAL A 137 2.49 19.71 -2.19
C VAL A 137 2.81 20.76 -3.24
N LEU A 138 3.04 20.34 -4.48
CA LEU A 138 3.44 21.23 -5.57
C LEU A 138 2.36 22.26 -5.90
N ASP A 139 1.08 21.88 -5.89
CA ASP A 139 -0.02 22.84 -6.11
C ASP A 139 -0.11 23.87 -4.97
N SER A 140 0.12 23.48 -3.71
CA SER A 140 0.18 24.41 -2.57
C SER A 140 1.27 25.45 -2.78
N ILE A 141 2.52 25.02 -2.96
CA ILE A 141 3.66 25.95 -3.08
C ILE A 141 3.57 26.79 -4.36
N ARG A 142 2.97 26.27 -5.44
CA ARG A 142 2.74 27.03 -6.67
C ARG A 142 1.80 28.20 -6.42
N ARG A 143 0.73 27.98 -5.65
CA ARG A 143 -0.20 29.05 -5.26
C ARG A 143 0.43 30.06 -4.32
N GLU A 144 1.41 29.64 -3.54
CA GLU A 144 2.25 30.53 -2.71
C GLU A 144 3.26 31.34 -3.55
N GLY A 145 3.33 31.10 -4.87
CA GLY A 145 4.14 31.87 -5.82
C GLY A 145 5.39 31.15 -6.32
N ALA A 146 5.66 29.92 -5.87
CA ALA A 146 6.81 29.16 -6.35
C ALA A 146 6.64 28.78 -7.83
N SER A 147 7.71 28.93 -8.62
CA SER A 147 7.75 28.52 -10.02
C SER A 147 8.69 27.33 -10.28
N SER A 148 9.54 27.01 -9.31
CA SER A 148 10.48 25.91 -9.40
C SER A 148 10.68 25.17 -8.08
N VAL A 149 11.04 23.90 -8.21
CA VAL A 149 11.29 23.00 -7.07
C VAL A 149 12.56 22.21 -7.25
N VAL A 150 13.16 21.86 -6.11
CA VAL A 150 14.28 20.93 -6.06
C VAL A 150 13.99 19.80 -5.07
N THR A 151 14.25 18.57 -5.50
CA THR A 151 14.15 17.37 -4.65
C THR A 151 15.36 16.50 -4.88
N TYR A 152 15.54 15.50 -4.03
CA TYR A 152 16.48 14.41 -4.21
C TYR A 152 15.71 13.09 -4.33
N SER A 153 16.27 12.10 -5.01
CA SER A 153 15.66 10.77 -5.12
C SER A 153 16.68 9.71 -5.50
N VAL A 154 16.34 8.44 -5.23
CA VAL A 154 16.95 7.27 -5.88
C VAL A 154 15.91 6.39 -6.60
N GLY A 155 14.62 6.72 -6.48
CA GLY A 155 13.50 5.89 -6.98
C GLY A 155 12.30 6.71 -7.45
N GLY A 156 11.11 6.12 -7.35
CA GLY A 156 9.85 6.65 -7.90
C GLY A 156 9.42 8.02 -7.38
N GLN A 157 9.95 8.48 -6.23
CA GLN A 157 9.66 9.81 -5.69
C GLN A 157 10.09 10.93 -6.66
N GLY A 158 11.28 10.82 -7.25
CA GLY A 158 11.78 11.80 -8.21
C GLY A 158 10.92 11.87 -9.48
N LEU A 159 10.47 10.71 -9.96
CA LEU A 159 9.56 10.64 -11.11
C LEU A 159 8.19 11.25 -10.78
N ALA A 160 7.65 11.02 -9.58
CA ALA A 160 6.40 11.62 -9.13
C ALA A 160 6.48 13.16 -9.07
N VAL A 161 7.56 13.71 -8.49
CA VAL A 161 7.78 15.17 -8.45
C VAL A 161 7.93 15.74 -9.86
N ALA A 162 8.73 15.10 -10.72
CA ALA A 162 8.94 15.55 -12.09
C ALA A 162 7.62 15.59 -12.88
N THR A 163 6.84 14.50 -12.80
CA THR A 163 5.55 14.38 -13.50
C THR A 163 4.54 15.40 -12.97
N ALA A 164 4.48 15.61 -11.65
CA ALA A 164 3.57 16.57 -11.05
C ALA A 164 3.96 18.03 -11.34
N ALA A 165 5.25 18.35 -11.33
CA ALA A 165 5.75 19.67 -11.69
C ALA A 165 5.43 20.00 -13.16
N ALA A 166 5.64 19.05 -14.07
CA ALA A 166 5.28 19.21 -15.48
C ALA A 166 3.78 19.48 -15.68
N ALA A 167 2.92 18.74 -14.97
CA ALA A 167 1.46 18.96 -15.02
C ALA A 167 1.04 20.35 -14.51
N LEU A 168 1.79 20.91 -13.57
CA LEU A 168 1.55 22.22 -12.97
C LEU A 168 2.27 23.39 -13.66
N GLY A 169 3.05 23.11 -14.71
CA GLY A 169 3.87 24.11 -15.40
C GLY A 169 5.04 24.65 -14.57
N MET A 170 5.51 23.90 -13.57
CA MET A 170 6.64 24.25 -12.72
C MET A 170 7.94 23.63 -13.23
N LYS A 171 9.07 24.30 -13.00
CA LYS A 171 10.39 23.70 -13.24
C LYS A 171 10.74 22.75 -12.09
N ALA A 172 11.23 21.56 -12.39
CA ALA A 172 11.69 20.62 -11.37
C ALA A 172 13.15 20.23 -11.58
N THR A 173 13.93 20.30 -10.51
CA THR A 173 15.29 19.78 -10.44
C THR A 173 15.32 18.57 -9.52
N VAL A 174 15.82 17.43 -10.01
CA VAL A 174 15.94 16.19 -9.24
C VAL A 174 17.41 15.81 -9.11
N VAL A 175 17.91 15.83 -7.87
CA VAL A 175 19.28 15.43 -7.56
C VAL A 175 19.33 13.92 -7.31
N LEU A 176 20.19 13.22 -8.04
CA LEU A 176 20.35 11.76 -7.99
C LEU A 176 21.81 11.41 -7.67
N PRO A 177 22.07 10.36 -6.86
CA PRO A 177 23.43 9.85 -6.66
C PRO A 177 24.04 9.27 -7.94
N GLU A 178 25.38 9.24 -8.01
CA GLU A 178 26.16 8.74 -9.15
C GLU A 178 25.86 7.28 -9.52
N ARG A 179 25.44 6.47 -8.55
CA ARG A 179 25.11 5.04 -8.74
C ARG A 179 23.70 4.78 -9.27
N THR A 180 22.88 5.83 -9.44
CA THR A 180 21.49 5.66 -9.89
C THR A 180 21.44 5.07 -11.31
N PRO A 181 20.69 3.99 -11.58
CA PRO A 181 20.63 3.39 -12.92
C PRO A 181 20.22 4.37 -14.01
N ARG A 182 20.82 4.27 -15.21
CA ARG A 182 20.55 5.20 -16.34
C ARG A 182 19.08 5.23 -16.72
N GLN A 183 18.39 4.09 -16.70
CA GLN A 183 16.96 3.99 -17.04
C GLN A 183 16.10 4.92 -16.17
N ARG A 184 16.38 5.02 -14.86
CA ARG A 184 15.64 5.88 -13.94
C ARG A 184 15.89 7.36 -14.22
N ARG A 185 17.15 7.72 -14.52
CA ARG A 185 17.51 9.09 -14.90
C ARG A 185 16.73 9.52 -16.14
N SER A 186 16.73 8.68 -17.17
CA SER A 186 16.02 8.95 -18.42
C SER A 186 14.51 9.04 -18.24
N GLN A 187 13.90 8.32 -17.29
CA GLN A 187 12.48 8.48 -16.98
C GLN A 187 12.17 9.86 -16.39
N ILE A 188 13.02 10.35 -15.47
CA ILE A 188 12.86 11.66 -14.84
C ILE A 188 13.10 12.79 -15.85
N GLU A 189 14.12 12.67 -16.70
CA GLU A 189 14.40 13.61 -17.79
C GLU A 189 13.24 13.67 -18.79
N ARG A 190 12.68 12.52 -19.18
CA ARG A 190 11.50 12.45 -20.07
C ARG A 190 10.24 13.04 -19.46
N ALA A 191 10.12 13.04 -18.13
CA ALA A 191 9.05 13.72 -17.43
C ALA A 191 9.23 15.25 -17.40
N GLY A 192 10.33 15.79 -17.95
CA GLY A 192 10.58 17.22 -18.09
C GLY A 192 11.39 17.86 -16.97
N ALA A 193 11.95 17.07 -16.05
CA ALA A 193 12.78 17.58 -14.96
C ALA A 193 14.27 17.67 -15.35
N THR A 194 14.96 18.66 -14.80
CA THR A 194 16.41 18.76 -14.83
C THR A 194 17.01 17.76 -13.85
N VAL A 195 17.85 16.85 -14.34
CA VAL A 195 18.56 15.88 -13.48
C VAL A 195 19.95 16.39 -13.15
N VAL A 196 20.27 16.43 -11.86
CA VAL A 196 21.61 16.75 -11.35
C VAL A 196 22.19 15.51 -10.71
N ILE A 197 23.37 15.10 -11.14
CA ILE A 197 24.07 13.95 -10.54
C ILE A 197 25.07 14.46 -9.51
N HIS A 198 24.91 14.05 -8.25
CA HIS A 198 25.81 14.47 -7.19
C HIS A 198 25.94 13.43 -6.08
N GLY A 199 27.18 13.10 -5.76
CA GLY A 199 27.53 12.31 -4.58
C GLY A 199 27.33 10.80 -4.74
N SER A 200 27.86 10.08 -3.76
CA SER A 200 27.95 8.62 -3.77
C SER A 200 26.68 7.93 -3.27
N GLY A 201 25.90 8.63 -2.44
CA GLY A 201 24.69 8.12 -1.81
C GLY A 201 23.58 9.17 -1.66
N LEU A 202 22.43 8.72 -1.14
CA LEU A 202 21.22 9.55 -1.02
C LEU A 202 21.42 10.78 -0.13
N GLU A 203 22.20 10.65 0.94
CA GLU A 203 22.49 11.78 1.85
C GLU A 203 23.33 12.87 1.17
N ASP A 204 24.24 12.50 0.27
CA ASP A 204 25.02 13.48 -0.50
C ASP A 204 24.11 14.23 -1.48
N ALA A 205 23.25 13.50 -2.21
CA ALA A 205 22.25 14.09 -3.09
C ALA A 205 21.26 14.99 -2.34
N LYS A 206 20.88 14.62 -1.11
CA LYS A 206 20.04 15.44 -0.23
C LYS A 206 20.72 16.76 0.15
N ARG A 207 21.98 16.70 0.60
CA ARG A 207 22.74 17.91 0.96
C ARG A 207 22.89 18.85 -0.23
N GLU A 208 23.11 18.29 -1.42
CA GLU A 208 23.20 19.06 -2.66
C GLU A 208 21.87 19.69 -3.05
N ALA A 209 20.76 18.94 -3.01
CA ALA A 209 19.42 19.50 -3.26
C ALA A 209 19.09 20.67 -2.32
N GLN A 210 19.46 20.57 -1.06
CA GLN A 210 19.31 21.66 -0.09
C GLN A 210 20.24 22.84 -0.38
N ARG A 211 21.47 22.60 -0.87
CA ARG A 211 22.40 23.66 -1.29
C ARG A 211 21.82 24.44 -2.47
N LEU A 212 21.35 23.75 -3.51
CA LEU A 212 20.70 24.35 -4.68
C LEU A 212 19.45 25.17 -4.32
N ALA A 213 18.66 24.72 -3.34
CA ALA A 213 17.54 25.49 -2.82
C ALA A 213 18.00 26.80 -2.17
N ARG A 214 19.01 26.73 -1.28
CA ARG A 214 19.53 27.90 -0.56
C ARG A 214 20.18 28.95 -1.48
N GLU A 215 20.90 28.50 -2.50
CA GLU A 215 21.62 29.39 -3.42
C GLU A 215 20.70 30.08 -4.44
N SER A 216 19.48 29.58 -4.61
CA SER A 216 18.51 30.14 -5.55
C SER A 216 17.77 31.39 -5.04
N GLU A 217 18.17 31.96 -3.91
CA GLU A 217 17.56 33.15 -3.29
C GLU A 217 16.03 33.06 -3.12
N GLY A 218 15.49 31.85 -2.95
CA GLY A 218 14.06 31.58 -2.80
C GLY A 218 13.32 31.21 -4.09
N GLU A 219 14.00 31.15 -5.25
CA GLU A 219 13.42 30.69 -6.51
C GLU A 219 13.06 29.19 -6.43
N ASN A 220 13.99 28.34 -5.98
CA ASN A 220 13.79 26.89 -5.88
C ASN A 220 13.34 26.46 -4.47
N ILE A 221 12.12 25.94 -4.37
CA ILE A 221 11.62 25.37 -3.13
C ILE A 221 12.11 23.92 -2.97
N PHE A 222 12.78 23.63 -1.84
CA PHE A 222 13.14 22.26 -1.49
C PHE A 222 11.90 21.46 -1.08
N VAL A 223 11.62 20.38 -1.80
CA VAL A 223 10.45 19.52 -1.56
C VAL A 223 10.87 18.16 -1.02
N HIS A 224 10.11 17.69 -0.05
CA HIS A 224 10.39 16.44 0.65
C HIS A 224 9.09 15.64 0.88
N LEU A 225 8.98 14.46 0.27
CA LEU A 225 7.69 13.76 0.15
C LEU A 225 7.40 12.70 1.23
N HIS A 226 8.07 12.71 2.39
CA HIS A 226 7.80 11.69 3.42
C HIS A 226 7.28 12.19 4.76
N ASP A 227 7.47 13.47 5.11
CA ASP A 227 7.00 14.03 6.38
C ASP A 227 6.44 15.44 6.18
N ASP A 228 5.36 15.54 5.44
CA ASP A 228 4.63 16.79 5.19
C ASP A 228 3.12 16.49 5.22
N VAL A 229 2.37 17.33 5.94
CA VAL A 229 0.91 17.22 6.10
C VAL A 229 0.21 17.17 4.74
N ARG A 230 0.66 17.96 3.76
CA ARG A 230 0.08 18.01 2.41
C ARG A 230 0.33 16.73 1.64
N VAL A 231 1.47 16.06 1.84
CA VAL A 231 1.72 14.74 1.24
C VAL A 231 0.73 13.72 1.78
N ILE A 232 0.61 13.67 3.12
CA ILE A 232 -0.28 12.74 3.80
C ILE A 232 -1.73 12.99 3.37
N ALA A 233 -2.16 14.24 3.27
CA ALA A 233 -3.48 14.61 2.76
C ALA A 233 -3.71 14.18 1.30
N GLY A 234 -2.71 14.35 0.43
CA GLY A 234 -2.78 13.87 -0.95
C GLY A 234 -2.90 12.34 -1.02
N ASN A 235 -2.19 11.61 -0.15
CA ASN A 235 -2.30 10.15 -0.08
C ASN A 235 -3.61 9.69 0.59
N ALA A 236 -4.19 10.48 1.48
CA ALA A 236 -5.46 10.18 2.14
C ALA A 236 -6.64 10.07 1.15
N THR A 237 -6.53 10.69 -0.04
CA THR A 237 -7.53 10.51 -1.10
C THR A 237 -7.66 9.05 -1.56
N VAL A 238 -6.59 8.25 -1.45
CA VAL A 238 -6.65 6.81 -1.73
C VAL A 238 -7.62 6.12 -0.78
N GLY A 239 -7.60 6.48 0.51
CA GLY A 239 -8.53 5.96 1.51
C GLY A 239 -9.98 6.34 1.21
N LEU A 240 -10.22 7.60 0.82
CA LEU A 240 -11.55 8.07 0.41
C LEU A 240 -12.08 7.30 -0.81
N GLU A 241 -11.22 7.05 -1.80
CA GLU A 241 -11.59 6.25 -2.97
C GLU A 241 -11.93 4.81 -2.59
N ILE A 242 -11.12 4.14 -1.75
CA ILE A 242 -11.40 2.77 -1.31
C ILE A 242 -12.77 2.68 -0.65
N VAL A 243 -13.08 3.58 0.27
CA VAL A 243 -14.38 3.61 0.98
C VAL A 243 -15.54 3.82 -0.01
N ARG A 244 -15.40 4.77 -0.94
CA ARG A 244 -16.42 5.06 -1.97
C ARG A 244 -16.63 3.88 -2.93
N GLN A 245 -15.54 3.31 -3.44
CA GLN A 245 -15.57 2.21 -4.41
C GLN A 245 -16.17 0.95 -3.80
N HIS A 246 -15.79 0.61 -2.57
CA HIS A 246 -16.36 -0.53 -1.87
C HIS A 246 -17.87 -0.36 -1.68
N SER A 247 -18.30 0.82 -1.22
CA SER A 247 -19.73 1.13 -1.04
C SER A 247 -20.51 1.00 -2.36
N ALA A 248 -19.96 1.50 -3.47
CA ALA A 248 -20.58 1.39 -4.80
C ALA A 248 -20.70 -0.07 -5.29
N VAL A 249 -19.70 -0.91 -5.03
CA VAL A 249 -19.73 -2.34 -5.38
C VAL A 249 -20.85 -3.06 -4.61
N LEU A 250 -21.04 -2.73 -3.33
CA LEU A 250 -22.15 -3.28 -2.53
C LEU A 250 -23.50 -2.86 -3.11
N ASP A 251 -23.68 -1.58 -3.43
CA ASP A 251 -24.94 -1.04 -3.96
C ASP A 251 -25.30 -1.66 -5.33
N GLU A 252 -24.31 -1.84 -6.20
CA GLU A 252 -24.47 -2.55 -7.47
C GLU A 252 -24.84 -4.02 -7.27
N GLY A 253 -24.15 -4.71 -6.35
CA GLY A 253 -24.40 -6.11 -6.05
C GLY A 253 -25.81 -6.33 -5.51
N VAL A 254 -26.24 -5.48 -4.57
CA VAL A 254 -27.61 -5.46 -4.04
C VAL A 254 -28.62 -5.20 -5.16
N SER A 255 -28.32 -4.27 -6.07
CA SER A 255 -29.19 -3.95 -7.21
C SER A 255 -29.30 -5.11 -8.21
N LYS A 256 -28.20 -5.81 -8.52
CA LYS A 256 -28.17 -7.00 -9.39
C LYS A 256 -28.95 -8.17 -8.76
N LEU A 257 -28.81 -8.40 -7.45
CA LEU A 257 -29.60 -9.38 -6.70
C LEU A 257 -31.10 -9.05 -6.74
N LYS A 258 -31.46 -7.78 -6.54
CA LYS A 258 -32.86 -7.31 -6.65
C LYS A 258 -33.42 -7.47 -8.07
N LYS A 259 -32.60 -7.35 -9.13
CA LYS A 259 -33.02 -7.57 -10.52
C LYS A 259 -33.19 -9.05 -10.87
N ARG A 260 -32.33 -9.94 -10.36
CA ARG A 260 -32.48 -11.41 -10.50
C ARG A 260 -33.78 -11.93 -9.90
N LYS A 261 -34.33 -11.25 -8.88
CA LYS A 261 -35.68 -11.49 -8.31
C LYS A 261 -36.79 -11.56 -9.36
N VAL A 262 -36.70 -10.77 -10.44
CA VAL A 262 -37.72 -10.69 -11.49
C VAL A 262 -37.62 -11.87 -12.46
N ALA A 263 -36.43 -12.44 -12.62
CA ALA A 263 -36.15 -13.46 -13.64
C ALA A 263 -36.28 -14.90 -13.13
N ASP A 264 -35.82 -15.21 -11.90
CA ASP A 264 -35.55 -16.61 -11.50
C ASP A 264 -36.50 -17.19 -10.42
N GLY A 265 -37.57 -16.49 -10.02
CA GLY A 265 -38.62 -17.04 -9.13
C GLY A 265 -38.15 -17.45 -7.72
N VAL A 266 -36.96 -17.01 -7.29
CA VAL A 266 -36.37 -17.34 -5.98
C VAL A 266 -37.19 -16.72 -4.83
N LYS A 267 -37.36 -17.46 -3.72
CA LYS A 267 -38.13 -17.02 -2.54
C LYS A 267 -37.59 -15.69 -1.96
N PRO A 268 -38.45 -14.69 -1.70
CA PRO A 268 -38.05 -13.34 -1.24
C PRO A 268 -37.24 -13.29 0.05
N GLU A 269 -37.42 -14.27 0.95
CA GLU A 269 -36.81 -14.31 2.28
C GLU A 269 -35.31 -14.69 2.23
N ALA A 270 -34.95 -15.71 1.44
CA ALA A 270 -33.55 -16.12 1.26
C ALA A 270 -32.73 -15.04 0.53
N GLN A 271 -33.35 -14.30 -0.39
CA GLN A 271 -32.71 -13.17 -1.07
C GLN A 271 -32.63 -11.90 -0.22
N ARG A 272 -33.62 -11.65 0.66
CA ARG A 272 -33.49 -10.59 1.68
C ARG A 272 -32.31 -10.87 2.59
N GLY A 273 -32.14 -12.12 3.03
CA GLY A 273 -30.96 -12.55 3.78
C GLY A 273 -29.65 -12.32 3.01
N ALA A 274 -29.59 -12.72 1.73
CA ALA A 274 -28.39 -12.53 0.90
C ALA A 274 -28.09 -11.06 0.56
N ALA A 275 -29.10 -10.24 0.27
CA ALA A 275 -28.93 -8.82 0.00
C ALA A 275 -28.60 -8.02 1.27
N GLN A 276 -29.15 -8.42 2.42
CA GLN A 276 -28.82 -7.84 3.72
C GLN A 276 -27.42 -8.27 4.16
N ALA A 277 -27.02 -9.53 3.92
CA ALA A 277 -25.66 -10.00 4.14
C ALA A 277 -24.65 -9.25 3.25
N LEU A 278 -24.98 -9.05 1.97
CA LEU A 278 -24.14 -8.29 1.04
C LEU A 278 -24.08 -6.80 1.41
N ALA A 279 -25.21 -6.18 1.75
CA ALA A 279 -25.24 -4.79 2.23
C ALA A 279 -24.52 -4.60 3.57
N SER A 280 -24.33 -5.68 4.35
CA SER A 280 -23.56 -5.68 5.59
C SER A 280 -22.06 -6.00 5.39
N GLN A 281 -21.60 -6.28 4.16
CA GLN A 281 -20.18 -6.56 3.91
C GLN A 281 -19.36 -5.27 3.99
N THR A 282 -18.75 -5.04 5.15
CA THR A 282 -17.75 -3.98 5.33
C THR A 282 -16.36 -4.47 4.94
N ILE A 283 -15.44 -3.55 4.65
CA ILE A 283 -14.02 -3.89 4.53
C ILE A 283 -13.52 -4.32 5.91
N ASP A 284 -13.03 -5.54 6.03
CA ASP A 284 -12.47 -6.06 7.29
C ASP A 284 -11.07 -5.50 7.56
N ALA A 285 -10.23 -5.45 6.53
CA ALA A 285 -8.86 -4.98 6.62
C ALA A 285 -8.34 -4.39 5.30
N ILE A 286 -7.47 -3.38 5.42
CA ILE A 286 -6.70 -2.79 4.33
C ILE A 286 -5.21 -2.99 4.65
N PHE A 287 -4.49 -3.64 3.74
CA PHE A 287 -3.05 -3.86 3.83
C PHE A 287 -2.33 -2.82 2.98
N ILE A 288 -1.30 -2.17 3.55
CA ILE A 288 -0.63 -1.03 2.91
C ILE A 288 0.89 -1.22 3.01
N CYS A 289 1.56 -1.25 1.86
CA CYS A 289 3.02 -1.27 1.82
C CYS A 289 3.57 -0.03 2.53
N THR A 290 4.55 -0.23 3.40
CA THR A 290 5.05 0.81 4.29
C THR A 290 6.56 0.97 4.10
N GLY A 291 6.95 2.20 3.76
CA GLY A 291 8.34 2.65 3.81
C GLY A 291 8.45 3.88 4.69
N GLY A 292 8.35 5.07 4.08
CA GLY A 292 8.27 6.34 4.82
C GLY A 292 6.94 6.57 5.56
N GLY A 293 5.94 5.70 5.34
CA GLY A 293 4.67 5.67 6.06
C GLY A 293 3.62 6.71 5.67
N SER A 294 3.90 7.64 4.73
CA SER A 294 2.93 8.68 4.35
C SER A 294 1.66 8.14 3.68
N LEU A 295 1.72 7.00 2.97
CA LEU A 295 0.53 6.35 2.39
C LEU A 295 -0.37 5.76 3.49
N ILE A 296 0.19 4.90 4.33
CA ILE A 296 -0.57 4.27 5.42
C ILE A 296 -1.13 5.29 6.39
N ALA A 297 -0.37 6.34 6.73
CA ALA A 297 -0.84 7.42 7.59
C ALA A 297 -2.04 8.14 6.99
N GLY A 298 -1.99 8.49 5.69
CA GLY A 298 -3.08 9.18 5.01
C GLY A 298 -4.33 8.30 4.88
N VAL A 299 -4.15 7.05 4.44
CA VAL A 299 -5.26 6.09 4.31
C VAL A 299 -5.87 5.80 5.68
N ALA A 300 -5.07 5.59 6.72
CA ALA A 300 -5.57 5.37 8.07
C ALA A 300 -6.38 6.57 8.57
N ALA A 301 -5.90 7.80 8.37
CA ALA A 301 -6.59 9.01 8.77
C ALA A 301 -7.96 9.17 8.11
N ALA A 302 -8.07 8.82 6.81
CA ALA A 302 -9.35 8.85 6.10
C ALA A 302 -10.27 7.68 6.50
N VAL A 303 -9.75 6.45 6.47
CA VAL A 303 -10.53 5.22 6.69
C VAL A 303 -11.02 5.14 8.12
N LYS A 304 -10.22 5.49 9.13
CA LYS A 304 -10.65 5.39 10.53
C LYS A 304 -11.76 6.38 10.90
N GLN A 305 -11.86 7.51 10.21
CA GLN A 305 -12.99 8.43 10.39
C GLN A 305 -14.29 7.90 9.77
N LEU A 306 -14.22 7.24 8.61
CA LEU A 306 -15.40 6.79 7.85
C LEU A 306 -15.84 5.36 8.17
N MET A 307 -14.88 4.48 8.48
CA MET A 307 -15.05 3.06 8.75
C MET A 307 -14.16 2.66 9.95
N PRO A 308 -14.49 3.08 11.18
CA PRO A 308 -13.62 2.91 12.35
C PRO A 308 -13.27 1.44 12.68
N ASN A 309 -14.16 0.51 12.32
CA ASN A 309 -13.98 -0.92 12.54
C ASN A 309 -13.08 -1.60 11.49
N CYS A 310 -12.83 -0.94 10.34
CA CYS A 310 -11.92 -1.47 9.33
C CYS A 310 -10.49 -1.46 9.89
N LYS A 311 -9.80 -2.59 9.79
CA LYS A 311 -8.39 -2.66 10.19
C LYS A 311 -7.50 -2.02 9.12
N VAL A 312 -6.50 -1.27 9.53
CA VAL A 312 -5.44 -0.74 8.67
C VAL A 312 -4.13 -1.36 9.13
N ILE A 313 -3.50 -2.14 8.25
CA ILE A 313 -2.36 -2.98 8.56
C ILE A 313 -1.18 -2.60 7.66
N GLY A 314 -0.05 -2.23 8.28
CA GLY A 314 1.19 -1.97 7.55
C GLY A 314 1.86 -3.25 7.11
N VAL A 315 2.47 -3.24 5.93
CA VAL A 315 3.27 -4.35 5.40
C VAL A 315 4.68 -3.85 5.11
N GLU A 316 5.68 -4.45 5.74
CA GLU A 316 7.11 -4.07 5.60
C GLU A 316 7.97 -5.29 5.23
N GLN A 317 9.12 -5.07 4.61
CA GLN A 317 10.11 -6.13 4.45
C GLN A 317 10.77 -6.43 5.81
N GLU A 318 11.03 -7.70 6.11
CA GLU A 318 11.65 -8.13 7.38
C GLU A 318 12.98 -7.42 7.70
N ASP A 319 13.79 -7.14 6.68
CA ASP A 319 15.08 -6.46 6.83
C ASP A 319 14.96 -4.92 6.97
N HIS A 320 13.76 -4.37 6.73
CA HIS A 320 13.50 -2.92 6.73
C HIS A 320 12.12 -2.60 7.34
N ASN A 321 11.94 -3.02 8.59
CA ASN A 321 10.70 -2.94 9.39
C ASN A 321 10.63 -1.66 10.25
N LEU A 322 10.67 -0.50 9.60
CA LEU A 322 10.79 0.80 10.26
C LEU A 322 9.55 1.17 11.09
N LEU A 323 8.36 0.97 10.56
CA LEU A 323 7.10 1.25 11.24
C LEU A 323 6.90 0.31 12.42
N GLU A 324 7.11 -1.00 12.25
CA GLU A 324 7.01 -1.96 13.35
C GLU A 324 7.94 -1.55 14.51
N ARG A 325 9.23 -1.29 14.23
CA ARG A 325 10.18 -0.86 15.26
C ARG A 325 9.78 0.45 15.92
N SER A 326 9.26 1.40 15.14
CA SER A 326 8.82 2.68 15.68
C SER A 326 7.64 2.52 16.63
N LEU A 327 6.61 1.79 16.20
CA LEU A 327 5.41 1.54 17.00
C LEU A 327 5.70 0.72 18.24
N LEU A 328 6.58 -0.29 18.17
CA LEU A 328 6.95 -1.09 19.35
C LEU A 328 7.79 -0.29 20.34
N SER A 329 8.77 0.48 19.88
CA SER A 329 9.65 1.27 20.75
C SER A 329 8.99 2.54 21.30
N GLY A 330 7.94 3.05 20.66
CA GLY A 330 7.32 4.33 21.02
C GLY A 330 8.14 5.56 20.62
N HIS A 331 9.20 5.38 19.82
CA HIS A 331 10.01 6.47 19.28
C HIS A 331 10.37 6.18 17.81
N ARG A 332 11.03 7.11 17.12
CA ARG A 332 11.41 6.97 15.69
C ARG A 332 12.89 6.59 15.55
N PRO A 333 13.27 5.30 15.59
CA PRO A 333 14.66 4.89 15.37
C PRO A 333 15.13 5.27 13.97
N LYS A 334 16.44 5.53 13.82
CA LYS A 334 17.10 5.68 12.53
C LYS A 334 17.81 4.37 12.18
N LEU A 335 17.45 3.76 11.06
CA LEU A 335 18.11 2.57 10.53
C LEU A 335 19.44 2.94 9.88
N ALA A 336 20.44 2.06 10.03
CA ALA A 336 21.79 2.29 9.51
C ALA A 336 21.84 2.17 7.98
N GLU A 337 21.13 1.18 7.41
CA GLU A 337 21.13 0.90 5.98
C GLU A 337 19.69 0.77 5.46
N PRO A 338 19.40 1.32 4.26
CA PRO A 338 18.10 1.16 3.61
C PRO A 338 17.98 -0.22 2.93
N SER A 339 16.75 -0.77 2.81
CA SER A 339 16.52 -1.97 1.99
C SER A 339 17.01 -1.80 0.56
N HIS A 340 17.69 -2.83 0.05
CA HIS A 340 18.14 -2.88 -1.35
C HIS A 340 17.14 -3.58 -2.28
N PHE A 341 16.26 -4.43 -1.76
CA PHE A 341 15.29 -5.17 -2.57
C PHE A 341 14.01 -4.37 -2.80
N VAL A 342 13.51 -3.70 -1.77
CA VAL A 342 12.33 -2.84 -1.82
C VAL A 342 12.76 -1.37 -1.78
N ASP A 343 13.37 -0.92 -2.86
CA ASP A 343 13.95 0.43 -2.95
C ASP A 343 12.90 1.56 -2.83
N GLY A 344 11.68 1.31 -3.27
CA GLY A 344 10.53 2.21 -3.15
C GLY A 344 10.07 2.49 -1.72
N ALA A 345 10.54 1.71 -0.74
CA ALA A 345 10.21 1.81 0.69
C ALA A 345 11.42 2.12 1.59
N ALA A 346 12.60 2.38 1.00
CA ALA A 346 13.88 2.37 1.70
C ALA A 346 14.19 3.69 2.47
N VAL A 347 13.30 4.05 3.40
CA VAL A 347 13.41 5.24 4.26
C VAL A 347 14.10 4.88 5.58
N GLN A 348 15.06 5.68 6.03
CA GLN A 348 15.85 5.36 7.23
C GLN A 348 15.18 5.75 8.55
N GLN A 349 14.24 6.70 8.55
CA GLN A 349 13.56 7.17 9.76
C GLN A 349 12.19 7.71 9.40
N LEU A 350 11.16 7.40 10.20
CA LEU A 350 9.81 7.90 9.95
C LEU A 350 9.75 9.40 10.16
N GLY A 351 8.83 10.04 9.44
CA GLY A 351 8.37 11.37 9.76
C GLY A 351 7.73 11.48 11.14
N SER A 352 7.78 12.66 11.77
CA SER A 352 7.14 12.89 13.07
C SER A 352 5.62 12.79 12.97
N GLU A 353 5.04 13.37 11.91
CA GLU A 353 3.59 13.38 11.77
C GLU A 353 3.07 12.02 11.31
N VAL A 354 3.82 11.36 10.42
CA VAL A 354 3.56 9.97 10.06
C VAL A 354 3.56 9.06 11.29
N PHE A 355 4.58 9.17 12.15
CA PHE A 355 4.65 8.35 13.36
C PHE A 355 3.47 8.61 14.29
N ARG A 356 3.12 9.89 14.52
CA ARG A 356 1.97 10.26 15.35
C ARG A 356 0.68 9.60 14.85
N LEU A 357 0.38 9.75 13.55
CA LEU A 357 -0.82 9.16 12.95
C LEU A 357 -0.82 7.64 12.99
N CYS A 358 0.32 7.01 12.69
CA CYS A 358 0.40 5.56 12.71
C CYS A 358 0.26 4.99 14.13
N ASP A 359 0.89 5.62 15.11
CA ASP A 359 0.74 5.23 16.52
C ASP A 359 -0.72 5.35 16.97
N ASP A 360 -1.42 6.40 16.50
CA ASP A 360 -2.83 6.65 16.78
C ASP A 360 -3.80 5.71 16.05
N LEU A 361 -3.57 5.39 14.78
CA LEU A 361 -4.61 4.88 13.88
C LEU A 361 -4.32 3.50 13.25
N VAL A 362 -3.06 3.11 13.09
CA VAL A 362 -2.71 1.83 12.43
C VAL A 362 -2.93 0.69 13.40
N ASP A 363 -3.69 -0.33 13.02
CA ASP A 363 -4.07 -1.42 13.92
C ASP A 363 -2.92 -2.38 14.21
N ASP A 364 -2.17 -2.74 13.16
CA ASP A 364 -1.10 -3.75 13.22
C ASP A 364 -0.06 -3.54 12.10
N VAL A 365 1.08 -4.23 12.20
CA VAL A 365 2.11 -4.27 11.15
C VAL A 365 2.56 -5.72 10.96
N VAL A 366 2.68 -6.15 9.71
CA VAL A 366 3.22 -7.46 9.34
C VAL A 366 4.50 -7.29 8.53
N THR A 367 5.45 -8.19 8.76
CA THR A 367 6.69 -8.26 7.99
C THR A 367 6.66 -9.43 7.02
N VAL A 368 7.24 -9.23 5.85
CA VAL A 368 7.34 -10.23 4.77
C VAL A 368 8.78 -10.40 4.31
N SER A 369 9.11 -11.60 3.88
CA SER A 369 10.40 -11.95 3.28
C SER A 369 10.45 -11.60 1.78
N THR A 370 11.65 -11.55 1.24
CA THR A 370 11.91 -11.37 -0.21
C THR A 370 11.17 -12.43 -1.07
N ASP A 371 11.11 -13.67 -0.60
CA ASP A 371 10.43 -14.76 -1.32
C ASP A 371 8.91 -14.56 -1.34
N GLU A 372 8.33 -14.07 -0.25
CA GLU A 372 6.91 -13.74 -0.15
C GLU A 372 6.54 -12.58 -1.06
N ILE A 373 7.41 -11.56 -1.16
CA ILE A 373 7.26 -10.46 -2.11
C ILE A 373 7.28 -10.99 -3.55
N CYS A 374 8.27 -11.82 -3.90
CA CYS A 374 8.35 -12.42 -5.24
C CYS A 374 7.11 -13.25 -5.58
N ALA A 375 6.59 -14.00 -4.60
CA ALA A 375 5.36 -14.75 -4.76
C ALA A 375 4.14 -13.84 -4.98
N ALA A 376 4.04 -12.74 -4.24
CA ALA A 376 2.95 -11.76 -4.38
C ALA A 376 2.96 -11.08 -5.76
N VAL A 377 4.15 -10.71 -6.29
CA VAL A 377 4.28 -10.15 -7.65
C VAL A 377 3.77 -11.15 -8.69
N ARG A 378 4.11 -12.44 -8.56
CA ARG A 378 3.61 -13.50 -9.45
C ARG A 378 2.09 -13.64 -9.33
N ASP A 379 1.56 -13.71 -8.11
CA ASP A 379 0.12 -13.88 -7.88
C ASP A 379 -0.68 -12.69 -8.44
N CYS A 380 -0.17 -11.47 -8.28
CA CYS A 380 -0.78 -10.28 -8.88
C CYS A 380 -0.74 -10.34 -10.41
N PHE A 381 0.36 -10.79 -11.01
CA PHE A 381 0.44 -10.96 -12.46
C PHE A 381 -0.57 -12.01 -12.97
N GLU A 382 -0.78 -13.10 -12.23
CA GLU A 382 -1.77 -14.13 -12.59
C GLU A 382 -3.20 -13.58 -12.60
N ASP A 383 -3.55 -12.73 -11.64
CA ASP A 383 -4.90 -12.15 -11.51
C ASP A 383 -5.14 -10.91 -12.37
N THR A 384 -4.13 -10.05 -12.53
CA THR A 384 -4.33 -8.72 -13.12
C THR A 384 -3.61 -8.53 -14.45
N ARG A 385 -2.69 -9.43 -14.81
CA ARG A 385 -1.75 -9.29 -15.93
C ARG A 385 -0.86 -8.04 -15.83
N ALA A 386 -0.73 -7.46 -14.64
CA ALA A 386 0.16 -6.36 -14.36
C ALA A 386 1.45 -6.86 -13.68
N MET A 387 2.58 -6.26 -14.05
CA MET A 387 3.86 -6.50 -13.39
C MET A 387 4.06 -5.39 -12.35
N LEU A 388 4.05 -5.75 -11.07
CA LEU A 388 4.28 -4.81 -9.98
C LEU A 388 5.78 -4.74 -9.64
N GLU A 389 6.23 -3.56 -9.19
CA GLU A 389 7.54 -3.46 -8.53
C GLU A 389 7.50 -4.17 -7.17
N PRO A 390 8.64 -4.62 -6.60
CA PRO A 390 8.65 -5.34 -5.32
C PRO A 390 7.97 -4.61 -4.15
N ALA A 391 7.83 -3.29 -4.20
CA ALA A 391 7.17 -2.49 -3.18
C ALA A 391 5.64 -2.40 -3.32
N GLY A 392 5.11 -2.64 -4.51
CA GLY A 392 3.68 -2.59 -4.83
C GLY A 392 3.07 -3.97 -4.81
#